data_AF-A0AAE4DIR3-F1
#
_entry.id   AF-A0AAE4DIR3-F1
#
_cell.length_a   1.000
_cell.length_b   1.000
_cell.length_c   1.000
_cell.angle_alpha   90.00
_cell.angle_beta   90.00
_cell.angle_gamma   90.00
#
_symmetry.space_group_name_H-M   'P 1'
#
loop_
_entity.id
_entity.type
_entity.pdbx_description
1 polymer ?
#
loop_
_entity_poly.entity_id
_entity_poly.type
_entity_poly.pdbx_seq_one_letter_code
_entity_poly.pdbx_strand_id
1 'polypeptide(L)'
;MAQDFRAVTANRPAAGGSALASNKVLRNTYALLSMTLLFSAAMAGVAMATQAEPMHWLLVLGGYFGLLFLTTSLRNSVWGLVSVFAMTGFMGYTIGPIVSLYISAFSNGTELVMMA
;
A
#
# COMPACT_ATOMS: atom_id res chain seq x y z
N MET A 1 -49.98 -21.46 -26.10
CA MET A 1 -48.57 -21.75 -25.78
C MET A 1 -47.66 -20.62 -26.32
N ALA A 2 -47.83 -19.38 -25.85
CA ALA A 2 -47.04 -18.23 -26.32
C ALA A 2 -46.97 -17.04 -25.33
N GLN A 3 -47.33 -17.25 -24.05
CA GLN A 3 -47.41 -16.14 -23.07
C GLN A 3 -46.37 -16.20 -21.94
N ASP A 4 -45.62 -17.29 -21.80
CA ASP A 4 -44.64 -17.46 -20.70
C ASP A 4 -43.32 -16.69 -20.89
N PHE A 5 -43.04 -16.15 -22.09
CA PHE A 5 -41.77 -15.47 -22.36
C PHE A 5 -41.71 -14.02 -21.84
N ARG A 6 -42.86 -13.42 -21.51
CA ARG A 6 -42.90 -12.02 -21.04
C ARG A 6 -42.59 -11.85 -19.56
N ALA A 7 -42.67 -12.93 -18.77
CA ALA A 7 -42.41 -12.90 -17.33
C ALA A 7 -40.91 -12.97 -16.97
N VAL A 8 -40.06 -13.49 -17.86
CA VAL A 8 -38.61 -13.67 -17.59
C VAL A 8 -37.80 -12.37 -17.74
N THR A 9 -38.35 -11.34 -18.38
CA THR A 9 -37.61 -10.09 -18.65
C THR A 9 -37.83 -8.99 -17.59
N ALA A 10 -38.76 -9.18 -16.64
CA ALA A 10 -39.18 -8.14 -15.70
C ALA A 10 -38.35 -8.04 -14.39
N ASN A 11 -37.37 -8.93 -14.16
CA ASN A 11 -36.56 -8.92 -12.94
C ASN A 11 -35.05 -8.94 -13.25
N ARG A 12 -34.56 -7.97 -14.03
CA ARG A 12 -33.14 -7.62 -14.00
C ARG A 12 -32.97 -6.58 -12.89
N PRO A 13 -32.40 -6.93 -11.72
CA PRO A 13 -32.12 -5.94 -10.69
C PRO A 13 -31.34 -4.81 -11.35
N ALA A 14 -31.80 -3.58 -11.15
CA ALA A 14 -31.29 -2.39 -11.82
C ALA A 14 -29.75 -2.39 -11.83
N ALA A 15 -29.15 -2.40 -13.03
CA ALA A 15 -27.70 -2.41 -13.24
C ALA A 15 -26.96 -1.27 -12.48
N GLY A 16 -27.69 -0.22 -12.06
CA GLY A 16 -27.18 0.84 -11.19
C GLY A 16 -26.73 0.39 -9.80
N GLY A 17 -27.37 -0.59 -9.16
CA GLY A 17 -26.99 -1.05 -7.81
C GLY A 17 -25.65 -1.79 -7.76
N SER A 18 -25.39 -2.63 -8.77
CA SER A 18 -24.13 -3.37 -8.93
C SER A 18 -22.96 -2.44 -9.32
N ALA A 19 -23.22 -1.46 -10.20
CA ALA A 19 -22.21 -0.47 -10.61
C ALA A 19 -21.77 0.46 -9.46
N LEU A 20 -22.70 0.85 -8.57
CA LEU A 20 -22.41 1.66 -7.38
C LEU A 20 -21.60 0.89 -6.33
N ALA A 21 -21.87 -0.41 -6.14
CA ALA A 21 -21.13 -1.27 -5.23
C ALA A 21 -19.68 -1.51 -5.69
N SER A 22 -19.47 -1.78 -6.98
CA SER A 22 -18.11 -1.96 -7.55
C SER A 22 -17.24 -0.71 -7.43
N ASN A 23 -17.82 0.48 -7.69
CA ASN A 23 -17.11 1.75 -7.49
C ASN A 23 -16.69 1.97 -6.03
N LYS A 24 -17.49 1.52 -5.07
CA LYS A 24 -17.19 1.65 -3.63
C LYS A 24 -15.98 0.82 -3.21
N VAL A 25 -15.87 -0.42 -3.68
CA VAL A 25 -14.72 -1.28 -3.39
C VAL A 25 -13.45 -0.71 -4.01
N LEU A 26 -13.50 -0.30 -5.29
CA LEU A 26 -12.36 0.32 -5.96
C LEU A 26 -11.88 1.55 -5.21
N ARG A 27 -12.78 2.46 -4.83
CA ARG A 27 -12.41 3.67 -4.09
C ARG A 27 -11.78 3.33 -2.74
N ASN A 28 -12.27 2.31 -2.04
CA ASN A 28 -11.70 1.87 -0.78
C ASN A 28 -10.31 1.22 -0.96
N THR A 29 -10.13 0.40 -2.00
CA THR A 29 -8.83 -0.19 -2.34
C THR A 29 -7.83 0.90 -2.70
N TYR A 30 -8.21 1.86 -3.55
CA TYR A 30 -7.36 3.00 -3.89
C TYR A 30 -7.04 3.88 -2.68
N ALA A 31 -7.99 4.09 -1.77
CA ALA A 31 -7.77 4.87 -0.56
C ALA A 31 -6.76 4.17 0.38
N LEU A 32 -6.87 2.85 0.54
CA LEU A 32 -5.92 2.10 1.36
C LEU A 32 -4.54 2.07 0.71
N LEU A 33 -4.48 1.88 -0.61
CA LEU A 33 -3.21 1.87 -1.35
C LEU A 33 -2.52 3.24 -1.30
N SER A 34 -3.26 4.34 -1.50
CA SER A 34 -2.69 5.68 -1.36
C SER A 34 -2.24 5.99 0.07
N MET A 35 -2.98 5.55 1.10
CA MET A 35 -2.51 5.65 2.49
C MET A 35 -1.22 4.87 2.72
N THR A 36 -1.06 3.67 2.16
CA THR A 36 0.21 2.93 2.27
C THR A 36 1.38 3.66 1.60
N LEU A 37 1.16 4.31 0.45
CA LEU A 37 2.18 5.11 -0.23
C LEU A 37 2.56 6.36 0.57
N LEU A 38 1.57 7.13 1.03
CA LEU A 38 1.81 8.32 1.85
C LEU A 38 2.54 7.96 3.15
N PHE A 39 2.15 6.87 3.79
CA PHE A 39 2.80 6.40 5.00
C PHE A 39 4.25 5.96 4.74
N SER A 40 4.51 5.26 3.63
CA SER A 40 5.88 4.88 3.23
C SER A 40 6.75 6.12 2.98
N ALA A 41 6.24 7.10 2.23
CA ALA A 41 6.94 8.36 1.97
C ALA A 41 7.22 9.14 3.26
N ALA A 42 6.26 9.16 4.20
CA ALA A 42 6.45 9.77 5.50
C ALA A 42 7.56 9.08 6.30
N MET A 43 7.60 7.74 6.35
CA MET A 43 8.65 7.00 7.06
C MET A 43 10.03 7.15 6.42
N ALA A 44 10.11 7.19 5.09
CA ALA A 44 11.34 7.54 4.39
C ALA A 44 11.80 8.98 4.74
N GLY A 45 10.87 9.93 4.78
CA GLY A 45 11.12 11.30 5.22
C GLY A 45 11.63 11.38 6.66
N VAL A 46 11.03 10.62 7.58
CA VAL A 46 11.49 10.50 8.97
C VAL A 46 12.92 9.97 9.02
N ALA A 47 13.22 8.89 8.29
CA ALA A 47 14.56 8.32 8.25
C ALA A 47 15.62 9.28 7.70
N MET A 48 15.27 10.06 6.67
CA MET A 48 16.15 11.12 6.14
C MET A 48 16.35 12.24 7.17
N ALA A 49 15.29 12.66 7.86
CA ALA A 49 15.34 13.72 8.87
C ALA A 49 16.15 13.33 10.11
N THR A 50 16.05 12.07 10.55
CA THR A 50 16.82 11.55 11.69
C THR A 50 18.24 11.14 11.32
N GLN A 51 18.65 11.28 10.04
CA GLN A 51 19.93 10.79 9.53
C GLN A 51 20.16 9.33 9.94
N ALA A 52 19.14 8.49 9.73
CA ALA A 52 19.20 7.09 10.12
C ALA A 52 20.41 6.41 9.45
N GLU A 53 21.27 5.77 10.25
CA GLU A 53 22.33 4.95 9.69
C GLU A 53 21.74 3.71 8.99
N PRO A 54 22.41 3.21 7.93
CA PRO A 54 22.00 1.98 7.28
C PRO A 54 21.83 0.84 8.29
N MET A 55 20.61 0.31 8.37
CA MET A 55 20.29 -0.76 9.30
C MET A 55 21.09 -2.03 8.98
N HIS A 56 21.59 -2.71 10.01
CA HIS A 56 22.27 -4.01 9.85
C HIS A 56 21.38 -4.98 9.06
N TRP A 57 21.96 -5.65 8.05
CA TRP A 57 21.25 -6.56 7.14
C TRP A 57 20.45 -7.65 7.88
N LEU A 58 20.95 -8.15 9.01
CA LEU A 58 20.25 -9.14 9.84
C LEU A 58 18.96 -8.60 10.46
N LEU A 59 18.93 -7.33 10.87
CA LEU A 59 17.73 -6.70 11.41
C LEU A 59 16.71 -6.44 10.30
N VAL A 60 17.18 -6.08 9.10
CA VAL A 60 16.31 -5.93 7.92
C VAL A 60 15.68 -7.26 7.55
N LEU A 61 16.45 -8.34 7.45
CA LEU A 61 15.89 -9.68 7.20
C LEU A 61 14.95 -10.13 8.31
N GLY A 62 15.39 -10.05 9.57
CA GLY A 62 14.57 -10.48 10.71
C GLY A 62 13.26 -9.69 10.82
N GLY A 63 13.33 -8.37 10.66
CA GLY A 63 12.16 -7.49 10.63
C GLY A 63 11.24 -7.80 9.45
N TYR A 64 11.79 -7.92 8.24
CA TYR A 64 11.02 -8.23 7.04
C TYR A 64 10.32 -9.59 7.14
N PHE A 65 11.05 -10.66 7.46
CA PHE A 65 10.46 -12.00 7.58
C PHE A 65 9.50 -12.12 8.76
N GLY A 66 9.81 -11.48 9.89
CA GLY A 66 8.92 -11.44 11.06
C GLY A 66 7.61 -10.70 10.78
N LEU A 67 7.69 -9.50 10.19
CA LEU A 67 6.52 -8.70 9.83
C LEU A 67 5.71 -9.33 8.68
N LEU A 68 6.37 -10.02 7.75
CA LEU A 68 5.70 -10.77 6.68
C LEU A 68 4.91 -11.93 7.26
N PHE A 69 5.46 -12.70 8.20
CA PHE A 69 4.73 -13.77 8.89
C PHE A 69 3.56 -13.22 9.72
N LEU A 70 3.76 -12.10 10.41
CA LEU A 70 2.69 -11.43 11.14
C LEU A 70 1.57 -11.00 10.19
N THR A 71 1.92 -10.43 9.03
CA THR A 71 0.96 -9.99 8.02
C THR A 71 0.20 -11.17 7.41
N THR A 72 0.87 -12.29 7.13
CA THR A 72 0.20 -13.48 6.59
C THR A 72 -0.73 -14.12 7.62
N SER A 73 -0.34 -14.12 8.90
CA SER A 73 -1.18 -14.61 10.00
C SER A 73 -2.44 -13.75 10.21
N LEU A 74 -2.31 -12.42 10.10
CA LEU A 74 -3.39 -11.46 10.36
C LEU A 74 -4.17 -11.02 9.11
N ARG A 75 -3.91 -11.64 7.94
CA ARG A 75 -4.41 -11.19 6.62
C ARG A 75 -5.94 -11.06 6.49
N ASN A 76 -6.70 -11.84 7.26
CA ASN A 76 -8.17 -11.87 7.21
C ASN A 76 -8.82 -10.96 8.26
N SER A 77 -8.04 -10.09 8.91
CA SER A 77 -8.51 -9.22 9.99
C SER A 77 -8.09 -7.77 9.75
N VAL A 78 -8.78 -6.84 10.39
CA VAL A 78 -8.41 -5.41 10.42
C VAL A 78 -6.98 -5.22 10.95
N TRP A 79 -6.53 -6.11 11.84
CA TRP A 79 -5.15 -6.14 12.31
C TRP A 79 -4.12 -6.38 11.20
N GLY A 80 -4.51 -7.03 10.10
CA GLY A 80 -3.65 -7.21 8.92
C GLY A 80 -3.27 -5.88 8.28
N LEU A 81 -4.16 -4.88 8.28
CA LEU A 81 -3.83 -3.53 7.79
C LEU A 81 -2.73 -2.88 8.62
N VAL A 82 -2.81 -2.98 9.96
CA VAL A 82 -1.79 -2.44 10.86
C VAL A 82 -0.45 -3.15 10.62
N SER A 83 -0.45 -4.47 10.43
CA SER A 83 0.75 -5.23 10.09
C SER A 83 1.34 -4.81 8.74
N VAL A 84 0.50 -4.57 7.73
CA VAL A 84 0.95 -4.05 6.42
C VAL A 84 1.56 -2.67 6.57
N PHE A 85 0.95 -1.76 7.33
CA PHE A 85 1.56 -0.46 7.61
C PHE A 85 2.89 -0.63 8.33
N ALA A 86 2.99 -1.46 9.37
CA ALA A 86 4.26 -1.70 10.05
C ALA A 86 5.34 -2.23 9.10
N MET A 87 4.98 -3.17 8.22
CA MET A 87 5.85 -3.73 7.19
C MET A 87 6.31 -2.67 6.17
N THR A 88 5.38 -1.92 5.60
CA THR A 88 5.69 -0.90 4.59
C THR A 88 6.46 0.28 5.18
N GLY A 89 6.15 0.67 6.41
CA GLY A 89 6.89 1.71 7.14
C GLY A 89 8.30 1.28 7.49
N PHE A 90 8.48 0.03 7.94
CA PHE A 90 9.81 -0.54 8.15
C PHE A 90 10.63 -0.49 6.86
N MET A 91 10.04 -0.87 5.73
CA MET A 91 10.72 -0.75 4.45
C MET A 91 11.01 0.70 4.09
N GLY A 92 10.04 1.62 4.17
CA GLY A 92 10.25 3.05 3.91
C GLY A 92 11.38 3.65 4.76
N TYR A 93 11.45 3.29 6.04
CA TYR A 93 12.52 3.70 6.94
C TYR A 93 13.89 3.16 6.49
N THR A 94 13.97 1.89 6.08
CA THR A 94 15.23 1.32 5.55
C THR A 94 15.67 1.93 4.22
N ILE A 95 14.73 2.46 3.42
CA ILE A 95 15.02 3.13 2.15
C ILE A 95 15.50 4.57 2.36
N GLY A 96 15.15 5.24 3.47
CA GLY A 96 15.57 6.62 3.75
C GLY A 96 17.07 6.89 3.61
N PRO A 97 17.98 6.08 4.22
CA PRO A 97 19.41 6.23 4.05
C PRO A 97 19.87 6.08 2.59
N ILE A 98 19.22 5.19 1.83
CA ILE A 98 19.50 5.00 0.40
C ILE A 98 19.13 6.27 -0.36
N VAL A 99 17.95 6.84 -0.12
CA VAL A 99 17.54 8.11 -0.76
C VAL A 99 18.50 9.25 -0.40
N SER A 100 18.90 9.36 0.87
CA SER A 100 19.91 10.35 1.32
C SER A 100 21.26 10.17 0.61
N LEU A 101 21.69 8.93 0.35
CA LEU A 101 22.91 8.65 -0.41
C LEU A 101 22.79 9.16 -1.86
N TYR A 102 21.67 8.94 -2.54
CA TYR A 102 21.47 9.45 -3.91
C TYR A 102 21.45 10.98 -3.97
N ILE A 103 20.82 11.64 -2.99
CA ILE A 103 20.82 13.10 -2.88
C ILE A 103 22.24 13.65 -2.66
N SER A 104 23.06 12.96 -1.88
CA SER A 104 24.40 13.41 -1.51
C SER A 104 25.49 13.03 -2.52
N ALA A 105 25.32 11.91 -3.23
CA ALA A 105 26.30 11.38 -4.17
C ALA A 105 26.29 12.11 -5.52
N PHE A 106 25.16 12.73 -5.89
CA PHE A 106 25.00 13.42 -7.17
C PHE A 106 24.65 14.88 -6.96
N SER A 107 25.26 15.77 -7.74
CA SER A 107 24.98 17.23 -7.69
C SER A 107 23.53 17.57 -8.06
N ASN A 108 22.87 16.73 -8.87
CA ASN A 108 21.45 16.81 -9.21
C ASN A 108 20.60 15.72 -8.53
N GLY A 109 21.06 15.16 -7.40
CA GLY A 109 20.43 14.01 -6.75
C GLY A 109 18.97 14.22 -6.31
N THR A 110 18.60 15.43 -5.89
CA THR A 110 17.20 15.76 -5.56
C THR A 110 16.28 15.71 -6.76
N GLU A 111 16.75 16.17 -7.94
CA GLU A 111 15.95 16.13 -9.17
C GLU A 111 15.73 14.69 -9.63
N LEU A 112 16.76 13.83 -9.51
CA LEU A 112 16.67 12.40 -9.85
C LEU A 112 15.61 11.69 -9.00
N VAL A 113 15.57 11.95 -7.69
CA VAL A 113 14.59 11.34 -6.79
C VAL A 113 13.18 11.87 -7.06
N MET A 114 13.03 13.16 -7.41
CA MET A 114 11.72 13.76 -7.69
C MET A 114 11.13 13.35 -9.05
N MET A 115 11.96 12.91 -10.00
CA MET A 115 11.52 12.38 -11.30
C MET A 115 11.20 10.88 -11.29
N ALA A 116 11.63 10.14 -10.26
CA ALA A 116 11.42 8.70 -10.12
C ALA A 116 9.99 8.36 -9.67
#